data_AF-A0A8S0Z165-F1
#
_entry.id   AF-A0A8S0Z165-F1
#
_cell.length_a   1.000
_cell.length_b   1.000
_cell.length_c   1.000
_cell.angle_alpha   90.00
_cell.angle_beta   90.00
_cell.angle_gamma   90.00
#
_symmetry.space_group_name_H-M   'P 1'
#
loop_
_entity.id
_entity.type
_entity.pdbx_description
1 polymer ?
#
loop_
_entity_poly.entity_id
_entity_poly.type
_entity_poly.pdbx_seq_one_letter_code
_entity_poly.pdbx_strand_id
1 'polypeptide(L)'
;MVRVITQETYDEVVKENMEEFDMSPEEAVKEAVAQFEAQGVDLTNIIKDLALSSGGNHLVSETVANLKNLCSFKKHHVNQVVKELDVLKAECSKDIAYRIRAGKDGAYKVLVDLLFSKQLLLQLSDRDVKLIVAALDTLTALMELQPDLLDDRGVELIKNILDNVENDDILISTLQWTTACCIKHEMNRQKLFAKNIAENLKLLLNVCGNEKLLSETLHVVRKMTLDDDVRMEFGKAHEHARELGAQMLDPLTNLLKEHTKPPLVSELMLTIATLLVRHELCKMVADSGVGSIFTALADNYDNVAVVQQANKL
;
A
#
# COMPACT_ATOMS: atom_id res chain seq x y z
N MET A 1 -3.89 -16.65 -23.36
CA MET A 1 -3.70 -17.09 -21.96
C MET A 1 -2.19 -17.21 -21.77
N VAL A 2 -1.61 -16.45 -20.86
CA VAL A 2 -0.16 -16.50 -20.58
C VAL A 2 0.13 -17.81 -19.86
N ARG A 3 1.15 -18.56 -20.29
CA ARG A 3 1.56 -19.81 -19.63
C ARG A 3 2.43 -19.47 -18.44
N VAL A 4 2.12 -20.00 -17.26
CA VAL A 4 2.87 -19.75 -16.00
C VAL A 4 3.22 -21.07 -15.33
N ILE A 5 4.25 -21.06 -14.48
CA ILE A 5 4.67 -22.22 -13.66
C ILE A 5 4.68 -21.86 -12.17
N THR A 6 4.91 -22.87 -11.33
CA THR A 6 5.12 -22.69 -9.89
C THR A 6 6.60 -22.52 -9.56
N GLN A 7 6.91 -21.97 -8.39
CA GLN A 7 8.30 -21.86 -7.92
C GLN A 7 8.89 -23.26 -7.73
N GLU A 8 8.10 -24.20 -7.22
CA GLU A 8 8.50 -25.59 -6.99
C GLU A 8 8.91 -26.25 -8.31
N THR A 9 8.12 -26.08 -9.38
CA THR A 9 8.46 -26.60 -10.71
C THR A 9 9.74 -25.99 -11.27
N TYR A 10 9.99 -24.70 -11.03
CA TYR A 10 11.23 -24.05 -11.45
C TYR A 10 12.43 -24.57 -10.66
N ASP A 11 12.32 -24.62 -9.33
CA ASP A 11 13.37 -25.09 -8.43
C ASP A 11 13.73 -26.56 -8.71
N GLU A 12 12.74 -27.40 -9.02
CA GLU A 12 12.94 -28.80 -9.45
C GLU A 12 13.77 -28.89 -10.73
N VAL A 13 13.44 -28.13 -11.77
CA VAL A 13 14.19 -28.15 -13.04
C VAL A 13 15.62 -27.62 -12.87
N VAL A 14 15.81 -26.56 -12.07
CA VAL A 14 17.16 -26.06 -11.75
C VAL A 14 17.97 -27.13 -11.02
N LYS A 15 17.34 -27.83 -10.07
CA LYS A 15 17.99 -28.93 -9.34
C LYS A 15 18.33 -30.11 -10.24
N GLU A 16 17.43 -30.52 -11.13
CA GLU A 16 17.68 -31.56 -12.13
C GLU A 16 18.84 -31.16 -13.07
N ASN A 17 18.89 -29.90 -13.51
CA ASN A 17 20.01 -29.39 -14.31
C ASN A 17 21.36 -29.51 -13.58
N MET A 18 21.39 -29.26 -12.27
CA MET A 18 22.60 -29.41 -11.47
C MET A 18 22.98 -30.88 -11.24
N GLU A 19 22.00 -31.74 -10.91
CA GLU A 19 22.25 -33.13 -10.51
C GLU A 19 22.44 -34.09 -11.70
N GLU A 20 21.68 -33.90 -12.79
CA GLU A 20 21.72 -34.81 -13.95
C GLU A 20 22.74 -34.38 -15.02
N PHE A 21 23.05 -33.09 -15.10
CA PHE A 21 23.93 -32.52 -16.12
C PHE A 21 25.22 -31.90 -15.55
N ASP A 22 25.48 -32.06 -14.24
CA ASP A 22 26.65 -31.53 -13.53
C ASP A 22 26.89 -30.03 -13.77
N MET A 23 25.82 -29.27 -14.02
CA MET A 23 25.91 -27.84 -14.28
C MET A 23 26.25 -27.05 -13.01
N SER A 24 27.01 -25.96 -13.17
CA SER A 24 27.11 -24.99 -12.09
C SER A 24 25.74 -24.36 -11.77
N PRO A 25 25.51 -23.85 -10.54
CA PRO A 25 24.24 -23.22 -10.17
C PRO A 25 23.81 -22.11 -11.14
N GLU A 26 24.75 -21.28 -11.58
CA GLU A 26 24.51 -20.19 -12.53
C GLU A 26 24.12 -20.71 -13.93
N GLU A 27 24.77 -21.78 -14.39
CA GLU A 27 24.44 -22.43 -15.66
C GLU A 27 23.07 -23.11 -15.60
N ALA A 28 22.77 -23.81 -14.51
CA ALA A 28 21.49 -24.49 -14.31
C ALA A 28 20.30 -23.53 -14.32
N VAL A 29 20.44 -22.38 -13.63
CA VAL A 29 19.43 -21.30 -13.66
C VAL A 29 19.27 -20.74 -15.07
N LYS A 30 20.38 -20.44 -15.76
CA LYS A 30 20.34 -19.88 -17.11
C LYS A 30 19.66 -20.83 -18.10
N GLU A 31 19.96 -22.12 -18.02
CA GLU A 31 19.36 -23.14 -18.87
C GLU A 31 17.86 -23.31 -18.56
N ALA A 32 17.48 -23.39 -17.29
CA ALA A 32 16.08 -23.50 -16.88
C ALA A 32 15.25 -22.30 -17.37
N VAL A 33 15.78 -21.08 -17.20
CA VAL A 33 15.13 -19.85 -17.71
C VAL A 33 14.94 -19.93 -19.23
N ALA A 34 15.99 -20.28 -19.98
CA ALA A 34 15.93 -20.40 -21.43
C ALA A 34 14.92 -21.47 -21.89
N GLN A 35 14.89 -22.62 -21.21
CA GLN A 35 13.96 -23.72 -21.49
C GLN A 35 12.50 -23.31 -21.29
N PHE A 36 12.19 -22.59 -20.22
CA PHE A 36 10.82 -22.12 -19.94
C PHE A 36 10.40 -20.98 -20.87
N GLU A 37 11.28 -20.02 -21.13
CA GLU A 37 11.01 -18.93 -22.07
C GLU A 37 10.80 -19.43 -23.50
N ALA A 38 11.57 -20.43 -23.95
CA ALA A 38 11.37 -21.08 -25.25
C ALA A 38 10.01 -21.78 -25.38
N GLN A 39 9.42 -22.20 -24.26
CA GLN A 39 8.08 -22.78 -24.17
C GLN A 39 6.96 -21.73 -24.03
N GLY A 40 7.31 -20.44 -24.06
CA GLY A 40 6.39 -19.33 -23.89
C GLY A 40 5.87 -19.16 -22.46
N VAL A 41 6.62 -19.64 -21.46
CA VAL A 41 6.30 -19.46 -20.04
C VAL A 41 6.72 -18.07 -19.59
N ASP A 42 5.82 -17.35 -18.92
CA ASP A 42 6.13 -16.13 -18.20
C ASP A 42 6.69 -16.46 -16.80
N LEU A 43 7.90 -15.97 -16.55
CA LEU A 43 8.66 -16.19 -15.31
C LEU A 43 8.64 -14.97 -14.38
N THR A 44 7.77 -13.99 -14.61
CA THR A 44 7.66 -12.78 -13.77
C THR A 44 7.33 -13.10 -12.32
N ASN A 45 6.67 -14.22 -12.06
CA ASN A 45 6.28 -14.70 -10.72
C ASN A 45 7.28 -15.68 -10.07
N ILE A 46 8.47 -15.86 -10.67
CA ILE A 46 9.47 -16.82 -10.23
C ILE A 46 10.70 -16.09 -9.68
N ILE A 47 11.10 -16.47 -8.48
CA ILE A 47 12.36 -16.07 -7.85
C ILE A 47 13.47 -16.86 -8.54
N LYS A 48 14.43 -16.14 -9.13
CA LYS A 48 15.52 -16.74 -9.93
C LYS A 48 16.87 -16.67 -9.23
N ASP A 49 16.96 -16.01 -8.09
CA ASP A 49 18.23 -15.91 -7.37
C ASP A 49 18.59 -17.25 -6.74
N LEU A 50 19.89 -17.51 -6.71
CA LEU A 50 20.48 -18.71 -6.11
C LEU A 50 20.58 -18.59 -4.57
N ALA A 51 20.10 -17.49 -4.00
CA ALA A 51 20.25 -17.16 -2.59
C ALA A 51 19.24 -17.94 -1.74
N LEU A 52 19.48 -19.24 -1.60
CA LEU A 52 18.79 -20.07 -0.64
C LEU A 52 19.36 -19.83 0.77
N SER A 53 18.47 -19.82 1.75
CA SER A 53 18.84 -19.87 3.17
C SER A 53 19.63 -21.13 3.50
N SER A 54 20.21 -21.18 4.71
CA SER A 54 20.94 -22.35 5.22
C SER A 54 20.11 -23.64 5.22
N GLY A 55 18.77 -23.54 5.15
CA GLY A 55 17.84 -24.66 5.07
C GLY A 55 17.43 -25.08 3.66
N GLY A 56 18.02 -24.49 2.61
CA GLY A 56 17.68 -24.82 1.21
C GLY A 56 16.35 -24.23 0.71
N ASN A 57 15.72 -23.35 1.50
CA ASN A 57 14.51 -22.61 1.11
C ASN A 57 14.85 -21.16 0.78
N HIS A 58 14.01 -20.50 -0.01
CA HIS A 58 14.08 -19.04 -0.18
C HIS A 58 13.96 -18.33 1.16
N LEU A 59 14.77 -17.28 1.38
CA LEU A 59 14.79 -16.51 2.63
C LEU A 59 13.40 -15.98 2.99
N VAL A 60 12.63 -15.55 2.00
CA VAL A 60 11.24 -15.09 2.19
C VAL A 60 10.36 -16.18 2.82
N SER A 61 10.47 -17.43 2.37
CA SER A 61 9.68 -18.56 2.88
C SER A 61 10.07 -18.92 4.31
N GLU A 62 11.37 -18.92 4.60
CA GLU A 62 11.90 -19.15 5.95
C GLU A 62 11.44 -18.06 6.92
N THR A 63 11.53 -16.79 6.50
CA THR A 63 11.11 -15.63 7.31
C THR A 63 9.61 -15.70 7.65
N VAL A 64 8.76 -16.07 6.67
CA VAL A 64 7.33 -16.26 6.93
C VAL A 64 7.08 -17.43 7.90
N ALA A 65 7.82 -18.53 7.78
CA ALA A 65 7.73 -19.65 8.73
C ALA A 65 8.17 -19.24 10.15
N ASN A 66 9.25 -18.47 10.27
CA ASN A 66 9.74 -17.93 11.54
C ASN A 66 8.71 -17.00 12.18
N LEU A 67 8.09 -16.10 11.41
CA LEU A 67 7.02 -15.23 11.89
C LEU A 67 5.81 -16.03 12.39
N LYS A 68 5.37 -17.07 11.66
CA LYS A 68 4.30 -17.97 12.12
C LYS A 68 4.63 -18.60 13.47
N ASN A 69 5.85 -19.11 13.60
CA ASN A 69 6.32 -19.73 14.83
C ASN A 69 6.33 -18.70 15.98
N LEU A 70 6.99 -17.55 15.81
CA LEU A 70 7.08 -16.49 16.82
C LEU A 70 5.70 -15.95 17.23
N CYS A 71 4.74 -15.88 16.30
CA CYS A 71 3.38 -15.41 16.59
C CYS A 71 2.51 -16.49 17.26
N SER A 72 2.85 -17.77 17.12
CA SER A 72 2.12 -18.87 17.79
C SER A 72 2.42 -18.97 19.30
N PHE A 73 3.58 -18.49 19.75
CA PHE A 73 3.96 -18.54 21.16
C PHE A 73 3.43 -17.32 21.93
N LYS A 74 2.74 -17.56 23.06
CA LYS A 74 2.13 -16.52 23.92
C LYS A 74 3.10 -15.48 24.51
N LYS A 75 4.40 -15.72 24.44
CA LYS A 75 5.44 -14.74 24.79
C LYS A 75 6.06 -14.21 23.51
N HIS A 76 5.46 -13.16 22.94
CA HIS A 76 6.05 -12.48 21.81
C HIS A 76 7.36 -11.82 22.23
N HIS A 77 8.47 -12.31 21.70
CA HIS A 77 9.72 -11.55 21.73
C HIS A 77 9.60 -10.43 20.69
N VAL A 78 8.98 -9.30 21.07
CA VAL A 78 8.68 -8.16 20.18
C VAL A 78 9.89 -7.79 19.32
N ASN A 79 11.09 -7.74 19.90
CA ASN A 79 12.32 -7.41 19.17
C ASN A 79 12.70 -8.46 18.11
N GLN A 80 12.40 -9.75 18.33
CA GLN A 80 12.63 -10.79 17.32
C GLN A 80 11.57 -10.70 16.22
N VAL A 81 10.31 -10.49 16.58
CA VAL A 81 9.23 -10.31 15.59
C VAL A 81 9.53 -9.11 14.69
N VAL A 82 9.91 -7.97 15.25
CA VAL A 82 10.28 -6.78 14.46
C VAL A 82 11.44 -7.07 13.52
N LYS A 83 12.47 -7.83 13.94
CA LYS A 83 13.59 -8.20 13.06
C LYS A 83 13.12 -9.06 11.89
N GLU A 84 12.28 -10.06 12.13
CA GLU A 84 11.75 -10.89 11.04
C GLU A 84 10.81 -10.09 10.11
N LEU A 85 10.06 -9.12 10.65
CA LEU A 85 9.27 -8.17 9.84
C LEU A 85 10.16 -7.31 8.94
N ASP A 86 11.26 -6.78 9.47
CA ASP A 86 12.23 -5.98 8.70
C ASP A 86 12.84 -6.81 7.55
N VAL A 87 13.16 -8.09 7.80
CA VAL A 87 13.66 -9.02 6.77
C VAL A 87 12.57 -9.28 5.73
N LEU A 88 11.34 -9.61 6.15
CA LEU A 88 10.25 -9.88 5.22
C LEU A 88 9.91 -8.67 4.35
N LYS A 89 9.92 -7.46 4.93
CA LYS A 89 9.74 -6.20 4.20
C LYS A 89 10.82 -6.00 3.14
N ALA A 90 12.08 -6.28 3.49
CA ALA A 90 13.20 -6.19 2.56
C ALA A 90 13.06 -7.20 1.40
N GLU A 91 12.70 -8.45 1.69
CA GLU A 91 12.45 -9.47 0.66
C GLU A 91 11.29 -9.07 -0.26
N CYS A 92 10.16 -8.60 0.30
CA CYS A 92 9.01 -8.14 -0.49
C CYS A 92 9.33 -6.92 -1.37
N SER A 93 10.34 -6.13 -1.00
CA SER A 93 10.75 -4.95 -1.77
C SER A 93 11.66 -5.29 -2.97
N LYS A 94 12.14 -6.53 -3.10
CA LYS A 94 13.04 -6.93 -4.20
C LYS A 94 12.32 -6.96 -5.55
N ASP A 95 11.25 -7.76 -5.65
CA ASP A 95 10.40 -7.83 -6.84
C ASP A 95 9.01 -8.44 -6.51
N ILE A 96 8.18 -8.59 -7.55
CA ILE A 96 6.83 -9.16 -7.45
C ILE A 96 6.81 -10.66 -7.13
N ALA A 97 7.79 -11.45 -7.58
CA ALA A 97 7.89 -12.87 -7.28
C ALA A 97 8.07 -13.14 -5.78
N TYR A 98 8.87 -12.33 -5.07
CA TYR A 98 9.00 -12.43 -3.60
C TYR A 98 7.68 -12.12 -2.89
N ARG A 99 6.93 -11.12 -3.36
CA ARG A 99 5.60 -10.77 -2.80
C ARG A 99 4.57 -11.87 -3.04
N ILE A 100 4.57 -12.47 -4.23
CA ILE A 100 3.73 -13.61 -4.56
C ILE A 100 4.09 -14.80 -3.67
N ARG A 101 5.38 -15.09 -3.51
CA ARG A 101 5.87 -16.17 -2.64
C ARG A 101 5.44 -15.96 -1.20
N ALA A 102 5.73 -14.79 -0.62
CA ALA A 102 5.31 -14.44 0.74
C ALA A 102 3.80 -14.56 0.94
N GLY A 103 3.01 -14.08 -0.03
CA GLY A 103 1.56 -14.18 -0.03
C GLY A 103 1.07 -15.64 0.00
N LYS A 104 1.61 -16.50 -0.89
CA LYS A 104 1.32 -17.94 -0.94
C LYS A 104 1.73 -18.67 0.33
N ASP A 105 2.86 -18.29 0.92
CA ASP A 105 3.34 -18.83 2.18
C ASP A 105 2.52 -18.28 3.37
N GLY A 106 1.55 -17.39 3.17
CA GLY A 106 0.59 -16.96 4.18
C GLY A 106 1.04 -15.76 5.01
N ALA A 107 1.98 -14.96 4.51
CA ALA A 107 2.46 -13.74 5.18
C ALA A 107 1.32 -12.79 5.57
N TYR A 108 0.37 -12.56 4.65
CA TYR A 108 -0.78 -11.68 4.88
C TYR A 108 -1.56 -12.05 6.14
N LYS A 109 -1.93 -13.33 6.26
CA LYS A 109 -2.70 -13.84 7.40
C LYS A 109 -1.95 -13.63 8.72
N VAL A 110 -0.64 -13.91 8.74
CA VAL A 110 0.20 -13.75 9.93
C VAL A 110 0.27 -12.30 10.37
N LEU A 111 0.45 -11.37 9.43
CA LEU A 111 0.52 -9.93 9.71
C LEU A 111 -0.81 -9.39 10.22
N VAL A 112 -1.93 -9.78 9.61
CA VAL A 112 -3.27 -9.41 10.06
C VAL A 112 -3.56 -9.99 11.44
N ASP A 113 -3.26 -11.26 11.69
CA ASP A 113 -3.42 -11.90 13.01
C ASP A 113 -2.58 -11.20 14.10
N LEU A 114 -1.34 -10.82 13.77
CA LEU A 114 -0.45 -10.06 14.66
C LEU A 114 -1.08 -8.70 15.05
N LEU A 115 -1.60 -7.95 14.08
CA LEU A 115 -2.20 -6.64 14.31
C LEU A 115 -3.50 -6.73 15.14
N PHE A 116 -4.38 -7.70 14.84
CA PHE A 116 -5.58 -7.93 15.65
C PHE A 116 -5.25 -8.26 17.12
N SER A 117 -4.18 -9.01 17.37
CA SER A 117 -3.76 -9.34 18.74
C SER A 117 -3.34 -8.10 19.56
N LYS A 118 -2.90 -7.03 18.89
CA LYS A 118 -2.43 -5.79 19.51
C LYS A 118 -3.48 -4.70 19.59
N GLN A 119 -4.44 -4.71 18.68
CA GLN A 119 -5.54 -3.75 18.66
C GLN A 119 -6.43 -3.80 19.91
N LEU A 120 -6.45 -4.93 20.63
CA LEU A 120 -7.20 -5.07 21.89
C LEU A 120 -6.55 -4.35 23.08
N LEU A 121 -5.41 -3.68 22.90
CA LEU A 121 -4.70 -3.00 23.97
C LEU A 121 -5.20 -1.56 24.12
N LEU A 122 -5.79 -1.27 25.28
CA LEU A 122 -6.31 0.07 25.63
C LEU A 122 -5.23 1.16 25.72
N GLN A 123 -3.96 0.78 25.90
CA GLN A 123 -2.82 1.69 25.95
C GLN A 123 -1.65 1.05 25.21
N LEU A 124 -1.14 1.76 24.19
CA LEU A 124 0.00 1.31 23.41
C LEU A 124 1.29 1.81 24.07
N SER A 125 2.22 0.91 24.33
CA SER A 125 3.59 1.30 24.66
C SER A 125 4.39 1.65 23.40
N ASP A 126 5.51 2.37 23.52
CA ASP A 126 6.42 2.63 22.39
C ASP A 126 6.84 1.36 21.66
N ARG A 127 6.94 0.24 22.40
CA ARG A 127 7.26 -1.07 21.81
C ARG A 127 6.11 -1.64 20.98
N ASP A 128 4.87 -1.42 21.41
CA ASP A 128 3.69 -1.83 20.65
C ASP A 128 3.53 -0.97 19.40
N VAL A 129 3.74 0.35 19.51
CA VAL A 129 3.74 1.27 18.36
C VAL A 129 4.76 0.82 17.32
N LYS A 130 6.01 0.57 17.73
CA LYS A 130 7.07 0.10 16.82
C LYS A 130 6.71 -1.21 16.12
N LEU A 131 6.09 -2.15 16.84
CA LEU A 131 5.67 -3.43 16.27
C LEU A 131 4.52 -3.26 15.26
N ILE A 132 3.52 -2.46 15.60
CA ILE A 132 2.35 -2.19 14.74
C ILE A 132 2.81 -1.52 13.45
N VAL A 133 3.64 -0.47 13.56
CA VAL A 133 4.21 0.23 12.40
C VAL A 133 5.02 -0.73 11.53
N ALA A 134 5.91 -1.55 12.11
CA ALA A 134 6.68 -2.53 11.35
C ALA A 134 5.77 -3.54 10.60
N ALA A 135 4.69 -3.99 11.23
CA ALA A 135 3.75 -4.93 10.61
C ALA A 135 2.93 -4.28 9.47
N LEU A 136 2.47 -3.04 9.65
CA LEU A 136 1.76 -2.27 8.61
C LEU A 136 2.67 -1.92 7.43
N ASP A 137 3.90 -1.53 7.70
CA ASP A 137 4.92 -1.29 6.67
C ASP A 137 5.22 -2.58 5.87
N THR A 138 5.26 -3.73 6.55
CA THR A 138 5.45 -5.03 5.91
C THR A 138 4.23 -5.41 5.07
N LEU A 139 3.00 -5.12 5.53
CA LEU A 139 1.78 -5.30 4.73
C LEU A 139 1.80 -4.42 3.47
N THR A 140 2.25 -3.18 3.60
CA THR A 140 2.38 -2.25 2.47
C THR A 140 3.35 -2.81 1.43
N ALA A 141 4.54 -3.24 1.86
CA ALA A 141 5.53 -3.85 0.97
C ALA A 141 5.02 -5.15 0.34
N LEU A 142 4.35 -6.02 1.11
CA LEU A 142 3.77 -7.28 0.62
C LEU A 142 2.70 -7.05 -0.46
N MET A 143 1.87 -6.01 -0.29
CA MET A 143 0.69 -5.78 -1.13
C MET A 143 0.93 -4.80 -2.28
N GLU A 144 2.14 -4.24 -2.41
CA GLU A 144 2.51 -3.44 -3.56
C GLU A 144 2.39 -4.28 -4.86
N LEU A 145 1.55 -3.82 -5.79
CA LEU A 145 1.17 -4.54 -7.01
C LEU A 145 0.49 -5.91 -6.77
N GLN A 146 0.08 -6.20 -5.53
CA GLN A 146 -0.67 -7.41 -5.15
C GLN A 146 -1.87 -7.08 -4.23
N PRO A 147 -2.79 -6.19 -4.67
CA PRO A 147 -3.92 -5.73 -3.85
C PRO A 147 -4.96 -6.81 -3.55
N ASP A 148 -5.00 -7.89 -4.34
CA ASP A 148 -5.95 -9.01 -4.22
C ASP A 148 -5.85 -9.79 -2.91
N LEU A 149 -4.78 -9.59 -2.13
CA LEU A 149 -4.66 -10.18 -0.79
C LEU A 149 -5.65 -9.59 0.23
N LEU A 150 -6.22 -8.40 -0.02
CA LEU A 150 -7.11 -7.75 0.94
C LEU A 150 -8.40 -8.56 1.13
N ASP A 151 -8.58 -9.13 2.31
CA ASP A 151 -9.83 -9.76 2.73
C ASP A 151 -10.68 -8.83 3.61
N ASP A 152 -11.86 -9.30 4.00
CA ASP A 152 -12.78 -8.52 4.84
C ASP A 152 -12.21 -8.24 6.24
N ARG A 153 -11.28 -9.09 6.74
CA ARG A 153 -10.60 -8.85 8.01
C ARG A 153 -9.61 -7.69 7.89
N GLY A 154 -8.89 -7.60 6.78
CA GLY A 154 -8.01 -6.46 6.50
C GLY A 154 -8.77 -5.14 6.38
N VAL A 155 -9.92 -5.16 5.69
CA VAL A 155 -10.82 -4.00 5.59
C VAL A 155 -11.31 -3.56 6.97
N GLU A 156 -11.72 -4.51 7.80
CA GLU A 156 -12.16 -4.26 9.18
C GLU A 156 -11.02 -3.73 10.05
N LEU A 157 -9.80 -4.24 9.87
CA LEU A 157 -8.61 -3.78 10.58
C LEU A 157 -8.28 -2.32 10.25
N ILE A 158 -8.25 -1.95 8.96
CA ILE A 158 -8.04 -0.56 8.53
C ILE A 158 -9.07 0.36 9.18
N LYS A 159 -10.35 0.00 9.08
CA LYS A 159 -11.44 0.79 9.65
C LYS A 159 -11.28 0.97 11.16
N ASN A 160 -11.02 -0.12 11.89
CA ASN A 160 -10.88 -0.06 13.34
C ASN A 160 -9.65 0.73 13.80
N ILE A 161 -8.55 0.73 13.04
CA ILE A 161 -7.40 1.58 13.36
C ILE A 161 -7.79 3.06 13.18
N LEU A 162 -8.40 3.41 12.05
CA LEU A 162 -8.84 4.78 11.77
C LEU A 162 -9.89 5.31 12.75
N ASP A 163 -10.67 4.43 13.40
CA ASP A 163 -11.67 4.80 14.39
C ASP A 163 -11.12 5.00 15.80
N ASN A 164 -10.05 4.28 16.18
CA ASN A 164 -9.68 4.11 17.58
C ASN A 164 -8.24 4.49 17.91
N VAL A 165 -7.39 4.78 16.92
CA VAL A 165 -5.98 5.08 17.12
C VAL A 165 -5.69 6.54 16.81
N GLU A 166 -5.05 7.23 17.76
CA GLU A 166 -4.61 8.63 17.61
C GLU A 166 -3.13 8.77 17.27
N ASN A 167 -2.34 7.68 17.35
CA ASN A 167 -0.91 7.75 17.09
C ASN A 167 -0.62 7.96 15.60
N ASP A 168 -0.01 9.10 15.27
CA ASP A 168 0.29 9.51 13.91
C ASP A 168 1.10 8.47 13.10
N ASP A 169 2.11 7.82 13.70
CA ASP A 169 2.93 6.85 12.98
C ASP A 169 2.12 5.63 12.53
N ILE A 170 1.23 5.14 13.40
CA ILE A 170 0.32 4.03 13.06
C ILE A 170 -0.68 4.47 11.99
N LEU A 171 -1.25 5.68 12.11
CA LEU A 171 -2.19 6.21 11.12
C LEU A 171 -1.53 6.37 9.75
N ILE A 172 -0.32 6.93 9.70
CA ILE A 172 0.50 7.07 8.49
C ILE A 172 0.71 5.70 7.82
N SER A 173 1.24 4.70 8.54
CA SER A 173 1.47 3.37 7.97
C SER A 173 0.16 2.68 7.55
N THR A 174 -0.96 2.96 8.23
CA THR A 174 -2.28 2.45 7.85
C THR A 174 -2.79 3.07 6.55
N LEU A 175 -2.62 4.38 6.37
CA LEU A 175 -3.00 5.09 5.14
C LEU A 175 -2.13 4.66 3.94
N GLN A 176 -0.84 4.40 4.16
CA GLN A 176 0.07 3.84 3.15
C GLN A 176 -0.37 2.43 2.72
N TRP A 177 -0.72 1.56 3.68
CA TRP A 177 -1.26 0.25 3.37
C TRP A 177 -2.61 0.33 2.64
N THR A 178 -3.50 1.23 3.07
CA THR A 178 -4.79 1.50 2.42
C THR A 178 -4.59 1.93 0.97
N THR A 179 -3.62 2.80 0.72
CA THR A 179 -3.20 3.23 -0.63
C THR A 179 -2.79 2.04 -1.50
N ALA A 180 -1.90 1.16 -1.00
CA ALA A 180 -1.46 -0.02 -1.73
C ALA A 180 -2.62 -0.95 -2.09
N CYS A 181 -3.59 -1.10 -1.17
CA CYS A 181 -4.79 -1.89 -1.41
C CYS A 181 -5.72 -1.33 -2.49
N CYS A 182 -5.70 -0.01 -2.69
CA CYS A 182 -6.63 0.68 -3.61
C CYS A 182 -6.11 0.78 -5.04
N ILE A 183 -4.81 0.65 -5.30
CA ILE A 183 -4.25 0.82 -6.66
C ILE A 183 -4.63 -0.36 -7.54
N LYS A 184 -5.16 -0.09 -8.75
CA LYS A 184 -5.60 -1.10 -9.74
C LYS A 184 -6.59 -2.15 -9.19
N HIS A 185 -7.36 -1.81 -8.15
CA HIS A 185 -8.28 -2.75 -7.52
C HIS A 185 -9.59 -2.09 -7.07
N GLU A 186 -10.57 -2.10 -7.96
CA GLU A 186 -11.85 -1.41 -7.77
C GLU A 186 -12.67 -1.99 -6.61
N MET A 187 -12.70 -3.32 -6.47
CA MET A 187 -13.46 -3.95 -5.40
C MET A 187 -12.94 -3.60 -4.01
N ASN A 188 -11.64 -3.29 -3.87
CA ASN A 188 -11.07 -2.90 -2.58
C ASN A 188 -11.52 -1.50 -2.21
N ARG A 189 -11.49 -0.57 -3.18
CA ARG A 189 -12.04 0.78 -3.02
C ARG A 189 -13.50 0.72 -2.58
N GLN A 190 -14.33 -0.09 -3.24
CA GLN A 190 -15.75 -0.21 -2.88
C GLN A 190 -15.96 -0.78 -1.46
N LYS A 191 -15.21 -1.83 -1.07
CA LYS A 191 -15.30 -2.40 0.27
C LYS A 191 -14.90 -1.41 1.36
N LEU A 192 -13.80 -0.68 1.14
CA LEU A 192 -13.33 0.36 2.06
C LEU A 192 -14.31 1.52 2.14
N PHE A 193 -14.82 1.99 1.01
CA PHE A 193 -15.81 3.07 0.96
C PHE A 193 -17.10 2.68 1.72
N ALA A 194 -17.56 1.43 1.57
CA ALA A 194 -18.72 0.90 2.29
C ALA A 194 -18.52 0.83 3.82
N LYS A 195 -17.28 0.85 4.32
CA LYS A 195 -16.96 0.98 5.75
C LYS A 195 -16.95 2.42 6.25
N ASN A 196 -17.33 3.39 5.42
CA ASN A 196 -17.37 4.80 5.76
C ASN A 196 -16.00 5.37 6.20
N ILE A 197 -14.92 4.96 5.54
CA ILE A 197 -13.59 5.54 5.79
C ILE A 197 -13.53 7.02 5.38
N ALA A 198 -14.47 7.51 4.57
CA ALA A 198 -14.56 8.91 4.16
C ALA A 198 -14.67 9.86 5.37
N GLU A 199 -15.47 9.51 6.39
CA GLU A 199 -15.57 10.34 7.59
C GLU A 199 -14.24 10.35 8.37
N ASN A 200 -13.53 9.22 8.45
CA ASN A 200 -12.21 9.17 9.08
C ASN A 200 -11.19 10.06 8.34
N LEU A 201 -11.13 9.97 7.01
CA LEU A 201 -10.24 10.81 6.21
C LEU A 201 -10.55 12.30 6.41
N LYS A 202 -11.82 12.67 6.46
CA LYS A 202 -12.25 14.05 6.73
C LYS A 202 -11.83 14.53 8.12
N LEU A 203 -11.92 13.67 9.15
CA LEU A 203 -11.44 13.99 10.49
C LEU A 203 -9.92 14.20 10.49
N LEU A 204 -9.17 13.36 9.78
CA LEU A 204 -7.71 13.45 9.66
C LEU A 204 -7.25 14.74 8.95
N LEU A 205 -8.05 15.33 8.07
CA LEU A 205 -7.75 16.65 7.50
C LEU A 205 -7.67 17.76 8.55
N ASN A 206 -8.30 17.59 9.71
CA ASN A 206 -8.28 18.57 10.79
C ASN A 206 -7.12 18.35 11.79
N VAL A 207 -6.31 17.31 11.61
CA VAL A 207 -5.16 17.06 12.47
C VAL A 207 -4.04 18.03 12.10
N CYS A 208 -3.71 18.94 13.02
CA CYS A 208 -2.69 19.95 12.81
C CYS A 208 -1.29 19.46 13.23
N GLY A 209 -0.24 19.98 12.57
CA GLY A 209 1.14 19.81 13.03
C GLY A 209 1.89 18.59 12.50
N ASN A 210 1.23 17.73 11.69
CA ASN A 210 1.88 16.61 11.02
C ASN A 210 1.62 16.62 9.50
N GLU A 211 2.54 17.24 8.75
CA GLU A 211 2.43 17.35 7.29
C GLU A 211 2.44 16.00 6.58
N LYS A 212 3.13 14.99 7.15
CA LYS A 212 3.18 13.64 6.56
C LYS A 212 1.83 12.94 6.68
N LEU A 213 1.18 13.03 7.84
CA LEU A 213 -0.17 12.48 8.04
C LEU A 213 -1.18 13.14 7.10
N LEU A 214 -1.10 14.47 6.94
CA LEU A 214 -1.92 15.20 5.98
C LEU A 214 -1.66 14.70 4.55
N SER A 215 -0.40 14.62 4.12
CA SER A 215 -0.02 14.13 2.78
C SER A 215 -0.57 12.73 2.49
N GLU A 216 -0.42 11.79 3.42
CA GLU A 216 -0.97 10.43 3.26
C GLU A 216 -2.50 10.40 3.22
N THR A 217 -3.16 11.26 4.01
CA THR A 217 -4.61 11.41 3.98
C THR A 217 -5.08 11.89 2.59
N LEU A 218 -4.43 12.93 2.06
CA LEU A 218 -4.67 13.43 0.71
C LEU A 218 -4.40 12.35 -0.34
N HIS A 219 -3.38 11.53 -0.13
CA HIS A 219 -3.05 10.42 -1.02
C HIS A 219 -4.18 9.40 -1.10
N VAL A 220 -4.69 8.93 0.05
CA VAL A 220 -5.82 7.98 0.08
C VAL A 220 -7.05 8.55 -0.60
N VAL A 221 -7.40 9.83 -0.35
CA VAL A 221 -8.54 10.49 -1.03
C VAL A 221 -8.42 10.36 -2.55
N ARG A 222 -7.23 10.66 -3.11
CA ARG A 222 -6.99 10.54 -4.56
C ARG A 222 -7.03 9.10 -5.05
N LYS A 223 -6.61 8.12 -4.25
CA LYS A 223 -6.65 6.70 -4.65
C LYS A 223 -8.05 6.11 -4.66
N MET A 224 -8.94 6.61 -3.81
CA MET A 224 -10.35 6.18 -3.80
C MET A 224 -11.13 6.59 -5.05
N THR A 225 -10.62 7.56 -5.81
CA THR A 225 -11.25 8.12 -7.02
C THR A 225 -10.60 7.64 -8.33
N LEU A 226 -9.70 6.65 -8.28
CA LEU A 226 -9.05 6.12 -9.47
C LEU A 226 -9.97 5.20 -10.28
N ASP A 227 -9.86 5.33 -11.59
CA ASP A 227 -10.43 4.43 -12.59
C ASP A 227 -9.28 3.69 -13.33
N ASP A 228 -8.56 2.85 -12.58
CA ASP A 228 -7.29 2.23 -13.01
C ASP A 228 -7.30 0.69 -12.97
N ASP A 229 -8.45 0.06 -12.69
CA ASP A 229 -8.58 -1.39 -12.68
C ASP A 229 -9.14 -1.90 -14.01
N VAL A 230 -8.24 -2.26 -14.92
CA VAL A 230 -8.58 -2.75 -16.27
C VAL A 230 -9.39 -4.05 -16.27
N ARG A 231 -9.52 -4.74 -15.13
CA ARG A 231 -10.30 -5.98 -15.00
C ARG A 231 -11.80 -5.72 -14.85
N MET A 232 -12.18 -4.49 -14.54
CA MET A 232 -13.56 -4.08 -14.29
C MET A 232 -14.02 -3.13 -15.40
N GLU A 233 -15.13 -3.45 -16.06
CA GLU A 233 -15.67 -2.60 -17.14
C GLU A 233 -16.22 -1.26 -16.64
N PHE A 234 -16.75 -1.24 -15.41
CA PHE A 234 -17.33 -0.05 -14.78
C PHE A 234 -16.94 0.00 -13.30
N GLY A 235 -16.30 1.10 -12.89
CA GLY A 235 -15.98 1.42 -11.49
C GLY A 235 -16.92 2.45 -10.87
N LYS A 236 -16.65 2.83 -9.62
CA LYS A 236 -17.34 3.89 -8.86
C LYS A 236 -16.48 5.14 -8.66
N ALA A 237 -15.46 5.34 -9.50
CA ALA A 237 -14.51 6.44 -9.38
C ALA A 237 -15.21 7.81 -9.28
N HIS A 238 -16.17 8.07 -10.19
CA HIS A 238 -16.93 9.32 -10.21
C HIS A 238 -17.88 9.46 -8.99
N GLU A 239 -18.55 8.38 -8.58
CA GLU A 239 -19.42 8.35 -7.40
C GLU A 239 -18.64 8.65 -6.13
N HIS A 240 -17.49 8.00 -5.94
CA HIS A 240 -16.59 8.24 -4.81
C HIS A 240 -16.07 9.68 -4.83
N ALA A 241 -15.61 10.18 -5.98
CA ALA A 241 -15.13 11.56 -6.12
C ALA A 241 -16.20 12.58 -5.75
N ARG A 242 -17.44 12.35 -6.18
CA ARG A 242 -18.59 13.19 -5.80
C ARG A 242 -18.83 13.18 -4.29
N GLU A 243 -18.88 11.99 -3.68
CA GLU A 243 -19.23 11.84 -2.27
C GLU A 243 -18.13 12.32 -1.33
N LEU A 244 -16.86 12.12 -1.70
CA LEU A 244 -15.72 12.72 -1.01
C LEU A 244 -15.70 14.24 -1.19
N GLY A 245 -15.94 14.71 -2.42
CA GLY A 245 -16.00 16.14 -2.75
C GLY A 245 -17.02 16.90 -1.90
N ALA A 246 -18.23 16.35 -1.78
CA ALA A 246 -19.30 16.93 -0.97
C ALA A 246 -18.96 17.03 0.53
N GLN A 247 -18.02 16.21 1.03
CA GLN A 247 -17.63 16.17 2.44
C GLN A 247 -16.33 16.93 2.74
N MET A 248 -15.43 17.05 1.76
CA MET A 248 -14.04 17.43 1.99
C MET A 248 -13.58 18.67 1.23
N LEU A 249 -14.29 19.16 0.21
CA LEU A 249 -13.81 20.32 -0.58
C LEU A 249 -13.68 21.59 0.26
N ASP A 250 -14.62 21.86 1.15
CA ASP A 250 -14.54 23.01 2.08
C ASP A 250 -13.31 22.93 3.00
N PRO A 251 -13.09 21.86 3.79
CA PRO A 251 -11.90 21.78 4.63
C PRO A 251 -10.59 21.76 3.82
N LEU A 252 -10.55 21.12 2.65
CA LEU A 252 -9.38 21.14 1.76
C LEU A 252 -9.07 22.55 1.26
N THR A 253 -10.09 23.32 0.89
CA THR A 253 -9.92 24.71 0.43
C THR A 253 -9.44 25.62 1.55
N ASN A 254 -9.84 25.35 2.79
CA ASN A 254 -9.32 26.07 3.96
C ASN A 254 -7.86 25.70 4.25
N LEU A 255 -7.50 24.41 4.20
CA LEU A 255 -6.10 23.99 4.32
C LEU A 255 -5.21 24.62 3.24
N LEU A 256 -5.69 24.80 2.01
CA LEU A 256 -4.94 25.48 0.95
C LEU A 256 -4.61 26.94 1.30
N LYS A 257 -5.47 27.63 2.06
CA LYS A 257 -5.21 28.99 2.54
C LYS A 257 -4.09 29.01 3.58
N GLU A 258 -3.97 27.96 4.37
CA GLU A 258 -3.00 27.83 5.47
C GLU A 258 -1.65 27.27 4.98
N HIS A 259 -1.66 26.43 3.94
CA HIS A 259 -0.50 25.72 3.41
C HIS A 259 -0.18 26.13 1.97
N THR A 260 0.37 27.33 1.79
CA THR A 260 0.68 27.90 0.47
C THR A 260 2.06 27.51 -0.08
N LYS A 261 2.80 26.62 0.60
CA LYS A 261 4.17 26.22 0.22
C LYS A 261 4.25 24.76 -0.25
N PRO A 262 5.16 24.44 -1.20
CA PRO A 262 5.46 23.07 -1.58
C PRO A 262 6.06 22.25 -0.41
N PRO A 263 5.85 20.93 -0.38
CA PRO A 263 5.09 20.15 -1.38
C PRO A 263 3.56 20.22 -1.18
N LEU A 264 3.08 20.53 0.03
CA LEU A 264 1.67 20.42 0.41
C LEU A 264 0.72 21.23 -0.47
N VAL A 265 1.07 22.45 -0.87
CA VAL A 265 0.21 23.28 -1.71
C VAL A 265 -0.16 22.58 -3.03
N SER A 266 0.80 21.87 -3.65
CA SER A 266 0.56 21.12 -4.88
C SER A 266 -0.27 19.87 -4.65
N GLU A 267 -0.08 19.19 -3.52
CA GLU A 267 -0.88 18.02 -3.15
C GLU A 267 -2.33 18.37 -2.83
N LEU A 268 -2.55 19.49 -2.15
CA LEU A 268 -3.89 20.03 -1.87
C LEU A 268 -4.59 20.38 -3.17
N MET A 269 -3.92 21.12 -4.07
CA MET A 269 -4.48 21.47 -5.39
C MET A 269 -4.83 20.22 -6.21
N LEU A 270 -3.92 19.23 -6.27
CA LEU A 270 -4.18 17.97 -6.96
C LEU A 270 -5.39 17.25 -6.36
N THR A 271 -5.50 17.20 -5.04
CA THR A 271 -6.61 16.52 -4.36
C THR A 271 -7.93 17.23 -4.62
N ILE A 272 -7.98 18.56 -4.51
CA ILE A 272 -9.15 19.36 -4.86
C ILE A 272 -9.57 19.08 -6.30
N ALA A 273 -8.63 19.13 -7.25
CA ALA A 273 -8.92 18.89 -8.68
C ALA A 273 -9.53 17.50 -8.92
N THR A 274 -9.07 16.46 -8.21
CA THR A 274 -9.65 15.10 -8.34
C THR A 274 -11.10 14.98 -7.85
N LEU A 275 -11.57 15.94 -7.05
CA LEU A 275 -12.93 15.95 -6.49
C LEU A 275 -13.88 16.90 -7.24
N LEU A 276 -13.37 17.75 -8.14
CA LEU A 276 -14.15 18.69 -8.94
C LEU A 276 -14.87 18.02 -10.14
N VAL A 277 -15.57 16.93 -9.87
CA VAL A 277 -16.21 16.11 -10.91
C VAL A 277 -17.60 16.61 -11.34
N ARG A 278 -18.14 17.64 -10.66
CA ARG A 278 -19.46 18.21 -10.94
C ARG A 278 -19.53 19.71 -10.70
N HIS A 279 -20.46 20.39 -11.39
CA HIS A 279 -20.60 21.84 -11.32
C HIS A 279 -20.88 22.37 -9.91
N GLU A 280 -21.71 21.68 -9.13
CA GLU A 280 -22.01 22.06 -7.74
C GLU A 280 -20.78 22.03 -6.84
N LEU A 281 -19.84 21.12 -7.11
CA LEU A 281 -18.58 21.00 -6.38
C LEU A 281 -17.58 22.09 -6.78
N CYS A 282 -17.52 22.43 -8.08
CA CYS A 282 -16.75 23.59 -8.54
C CYS A 282 -17.25 24.89 -7.92
N LYS A 283 -18.58 25.05 -7.84
CA LYS A 283 -19.19 26.21 -7.20
C LYS A 283 -18.85 26.30 -5.71
N MET A 284 -18.85 25.19 -4.99
CA MET A 284 -18.46 25.14 -3.58
C MET A 284 -17.04 25.70 -3.36
N VAL A 285 -16.06 25.26 -4.16
CA VAL A 285 -14.68 25.78 -4.08
C VAL A 285 -14.62 27.26 -4.48
N ALA A 286 -15.36 27.66 -5.53
CA ALA A 286 -15.39 29.04 -5.98
C ALA A 286 -15.93 29.99 -4.90
N ASP A 287 -17.02 29.60 -4.24
CA ASP A 287 -17.67 30.34 -3.16
C ASP A 287 -16.80 30.36 -1.88
N SER A 288 -16.04 29.30 -1.61
CA SER A 288 -15.05 29.21 -0.53
C SER A 288 -13.80 30.09 -0.76
N GLY A 289 -13.66 30.67 -1.95
CA GLY A 289 -12.72 31.75 -2.27
C GLY A 289 -11.52 31.28 -3.10
N VAL A 290 -11.61 31.44 -4.43
CA VAL A 290 -10.52 31.16 -5.40
C VAL A 290 -9.25 32.00 -5.19
N GLY A 291 -9.32 33.07 -4.39
CA GLY A 291 -8.19 33.95 -4.14
C GLY A 291 -6.95 33.23 -3.62
N SER A 292 -7.13 32.19 -2.78
CA SER A 292 -6.01 31.39 -2.27
C SER A 292 -5.29 30.58 -3.35
N ILE A 293 -6.00 30.14 -4.38
CA ILE A 293 -5.39 29.44 -5.53
C ILE A 293 -4.50 30.42 -6.30
N PHE A 294 -4.98 31.64 -6.56
CA PHE A 294 -4.19 32.67 -7.24
C PHE A 294 -2.98 33.12 -6.41
N THR A 295 -3.14 33.31 -5.10
CA THR A 295 -2.03 33.62 -4.18
C THR A 295 -1.00 32.50 -4.19
N ALA A 296 -1.43 31.24 -4.03
CA ALA A 296 -0.55 30.08 -4.08
C ALA A 296 0.20 29.98 -5.41
N LEU A 297 -0.44 30.28 -6.54
CA LEU A 297 0.23 30.30 -7.84
C LEU A 297 1.22 31.46 -7.96
N ALA A 298 0.84 32.66 -7.53
CA ALA A 298 1.70 33.84 -7.58
C ALA A 298 2.96 33.68 -6.72
N ASP A 299 2.82 33.06 -5.54
CA ASP A 299 3.93 32.82 -4.61
C ASP A 299 4.86 31.67 -5.06
N ASN A 300 4.42 30.83 -6.01
CA ASN A 300 5.14 29.61 -6.45
C ASN A 300 5.20 29.45 -7.97
N TYR A 301 5.23 30.56 -8.72
CA TYR A 301 5.15 30.57 -10.19
C TYR A 301 6.30 29.82 -10.90
N ASP A 302 7.42 29.63 -10.22
CA ASP A 302 8.60 28.90 -10.68
C ASP A 302 8.58 27.41 -10.31
N ASN A 303 7.64 26.99 -9.45
CA ASN A 303 7.48 25.60 -9.06
C ASN A 303 6.61 24.84 -10.06
N VAL A 304 7.24 23.98 -10.87
CA VAL A 304 6.58 23.20 -11.92
C VAL A 304 5.41 22.37 -11.39
N ALA A 305 5.54 21.76 -10.21
CA ALA A 305 4.47 20.93 -9.64
C ALA A 305 3.24 21.78 -9.28
N VAL A 306 3.44 22.93 -8.64
CA VAL A 306 2.34 23.86 -8.30
C VAL A 306 1.65 24.37 -9.54
N VAL A 307 2.40 24.86 -10.53
CA VAL A 307 1.84 25.35 -11.81
C VAL A 307 1.04 24.26 -12.52
N GLN A 308 1.56 23.03 -12.56
CA GLN A 308 0.87 21.91 -13.19
C GLN A 308 -0.47 21.58 -12.51
N GLN A 309 -0.52 21.59 -11.16
CA GLN A 309 -1.77 21.28 -10.45
C GLN A 309 -2.75 22.45 -10.47
N ALA A 310 -2.27 23.69 -10.41
CA ALA A 310 -3.11 24.88 -10.52
C ALA A 310 -3.88 24.93 -11.85
N ASN A 311 -3.26 24.49 -12.96
CA ASN A 311 -3.93 24.42 -14.27
C ASN A 311 -5.09 23.41 -14.35
N LYS A 312 -5.26 22.54 -13.33
CA LYS A 312 -6.37 21.57 -13.27
C LYS A 312 -7.57 22.10 -12.48
N LEU A 313 -7.42 23.24 -11.80
CA LEU A 313 -8.45 23.91 -11.00
C LEU A 313 -9.09 25.05 -11.80
#